data_AF-A0A849SBP3-F1
#
_entry.id   AF-A0A849SBP3-F1
#
_cell.length_a   1.000
_cell.length_b   1.000
_cell.length_c   1.000
_cell.angle_alpha   90.00
_cell.angle_beta   90.00
_cell.angle_gamma   90.00
#
_symmetry.space_group_name_H-M   'P 1'
#
loop_
_entity.id
_entity.type
_entity.pdbx_description
1 polymer ?
#
loop_
_entity_poly.entity_id
_entity_poly.type
_entity_poly.pdbx_seq_one_letter_code
_entity_poly.pdbx_strand_id
1 'polypeptide(L)'
;MRNFQRTALASTINLLLLGIPTAQAADVEALERRIRELELRLEKLEPKAAAAPVAVAPAPAPEMDKLKRQVNTLERKLEVQDEVNTAALKKLPVFDVGDHGFRMSSADKKHQLRIRGSIQADGHFFVDDDQHKNTDSFDLKQARIWLEGYVFKNIFYKIMPDFAATGNILPDAYVDYAYDPALSFLIAGNTTIKKQVGKRF
;
A
#
# COMPACT_ATOMS: atom_id res chain seq x y z
N MET A 1 9.11 52.51 -13.34
CA MET A 1 9.36 52.79 -11.90
C MET A 1 9.01 51.54 -11.09
N ARG A 2 9.99 50.98 -10.35
CA ARG A 2 9.91 49.92 -9.30
C ARG A 2 9.34 48.56 -9.76
N ASN A 3 10.10 47.48 -10.00
CA ASN A 3 11.15 46.73 -9.27
C ASN A 3 10.65 45.79 -8.15
N PHE A 4 11.22 44.58 -8.17
CA PHE A 4 11.31 43.48 -7.18
C PHE A 4 10.10 42.53 -7.06
N GLN A 5 10.13 41.29 -7.58
CA GLN A 5 10.96 40.09 -7.30
C GLN A 5 10.55 39.31 -6.03
N ARG A 6 10.47 37.98 -6.20
CA ARG A 6 10.50 36.84 -5.23
C ARG A 6 9.14 36.29 -4.81
N THR A 7 8.69 35.16 -5.37
CA THR A 7 9.00 33.76 -4.95
C THR A 7 8.65 33.47 -3.49
N ALA A 8 7.54 32.78 -3.27
CA ALA A 8 7.41 31.75 -2.24
C ALA A 8 6.26 30.79 -2.61
N LEU A 9 6.62 29.73 -3.33
CA LEU A 9 5.95 28.44 -3.20
C LEU A 9 6.12 27.99 -1.75
N ALA A 10 5.02 27.95 -0.99
CA ALA A 10 4.95 27.20 0.25
C ALA A 10 3.80 26.20 0.10
N SER A 11 4.17 25.06 -0.50
CA SER A 11 3.70 23.72 -0.18
C SER A 11 2.30 23.63 0.43
N THR A 12 1.29 23.42 -0.42
CA THR A 12 0.02 22.80 -0.01
C THR A 12 0.31 21.36 0.38
N ILE A 13 0.83 21.18 1.59
CA ILE A 13 0.85 19.87 2.23
C ILE A 13 -0.61 19.50 2.42
N ASN A 14 -0.99 18.36 1.82
CA ASN A 14 -2.24 17.66 2.03
C ASN A 14 -2.54 17.54 3.52
N LEU A 15 -3.23 18.54 4.07
CA LEU A 15 -3.90 18.46 5.38
C LEU A 15 -5.36 18.07 5.15
N LEU A 16 -5.58 17.08 4.27
CA LEU A 16 -6.89 16.50 3.98
C LEU A 16 -7.17 15.24 4.82
N LEU A 17 -6.35 14.96 5.84
CA LEU A 17 -6.42 13.72 6.64
C LEU A 17 -6.50 13.95 8.16
N LEU A 18 -7.02 15.10 8.57
CA LEU A 18 -7.63 15.28 9.88
C LEU A 18 -9.00 15.86 9.59
N GLY A 19 -10.06 15.12 9.89
CA GLY A 19 -11.46 15.52 9.71
C GLY A 19 -11.84 16.69 10.61
N ILE A 20 -11.19 17.83 10.39
CA ILE A 20 -11.58 19.12 10.94
C ILE A 20 -12.66 19.62 9.98
N PRO A 21 -13.95 19.63 10.36
CA PRO A 21 -14.95 20.30 9.56
C PRO A 21 -14.51 21.76 9.42
N THR A 22 -14.44 22.24 8.19
CA THR A 22 -14.27 23.66 7.88
C THR A 22 -15.29 24.44 8.71
N ALA A 23 -14.80 25.21 9.68
CA ALA A 23 -15.65 25.94 10.62
C ALA A 23 -16.56 26.92 9.86
N GLN A 24 -17.82 26.53 9.69
CA GLN A 24 -18.90 27.41 9.27
C GLN A 24 -19.04 28.53 10.31
N ALA A 25 -19.45 29.74 9.91
CA ALA A 25 -19.69 30.87 10.82
C ALA A 25 -20.60 30.53 12.03
N ALA A 26 -21.46 29.52 11.90
CA ALA A 26 -22.29 28.98 12.97
C ALA A 26 -21.50 28.32 14.13
N ASP A 27 -20.32 27.76 13.86
CA ASP A 27 -19.46 27.13 14.88
C ASP A 27 -18.75 28.18 15.73
N VAL A 28 -18.46 29.35 15.16
CA VAL A 28 -17.85 30.48 15.88
C VAL A 28 -18.84 31.04 16.90
N GLU A 29 -20.10 31.25 16.50
CA GLU A 29 -21.16 31.68 17.42
C GLU A 29 -21.45 30.63 18.51
N ALA A 30 -21.38 29.34 18.18
CA ALA A 30 -21.53 28.25 19.15
C ALA A 30 -20.36 28.22 20.15
N LEU A 31 -19.14 28.54 19.70
CA LEU A 31 -17.96 28.62 20.54
C LEU A 31 -18.02 29.83 21.47
N GLU A 32 -18.46 31.00 20.98
CA GLU A 32 -18.67 32.18 21.83
C GLU A 32 -19.73 31.95 22.91
N ARG A 33 -20.81 31.22 22.60
CA ARG A 33 -21.82 30.84 23.60
C ARG A 33 -21.24 29.94 24.68
N ARG A 34 -20.39 28.98 24.30
CA ARG A 34 -19.68 28.11 25.25
C ARG A 34 -18.69 28.88 26.11
N ILE A 35 -17.94 29.83 25.53
CA ILE A 35 -17.01 30.68 26.29
C ILE A 35 -17.78 31.49 27.33
N ARG A 36 -18.88 32.14 26.93
CA ARG A 36 -19.75 32.89 27.86
C ARG A 36 -20.34 32.00 28.95
N GLU A 37 -20.78 30.79 28.60
CA GLU A 37 -21.27 29.83 29.60
C GLU A 37 -20.16 29.43 30.59
N LEU A 38 -18.93 29.25 30.11
CA LEU A 38 -17.78 28.91 30.95
C LEU A 38 -17.38 30.07 31.86
N GLU A 39 -17.41 31.30 31.38
CA GLU A 39 -17.19 32.51 32.19
C GLU A 39 -18.27 32.64 33.27
N LEU A 40 -19.54 32.43 32.93
CA LEU A 40 -20.65 32.45 33.90
C LEU A 40 -20.55 31.32 34.93
N ARG A 41 -20.05 30.15 34.53
CA ARG A 41 -19.75 29.06 35.46
C ARG A 41 -18.56 29.40 36.35
N LEU A 42 -17.53 30.06 35.83
CA LEU A 42 -16.37 30.48 36.59
C LEU A 42 -16.76 31.56 37.62
N GLU A 43 -17.52 32.57 37.20
CA GLU A 43 -18.03 33.63 38.07
C GLU A 43 -19.00 33.11 39.14
N LYS A 44 -19.71 32.01 38.89
CA LYS A 44 -20.50 31.32 39.94
C LYS A 44 -19.65 30.47 40.90
N LEU A 45 -18.45 30.06 40.47
CA LEU A 45 -17.53 29.26 41.27
C LEU A 45 -16.54 30.14 42.07
N GLU A 46 -16.20 31.33 41.58
CA GLU A 46 -15.36 32.30 42.31
C GLU A 46 -15.92 32.75 43.67
N PRO A 47 -17.21 33.09 43.85
CA PRO A 47 -17.75 33.42 45.16
C PRO A 47 -17.82 32.19 46.09
N LYS A 48 -17.79 30.97 45.53
CA LYS A 48 -17.70 29.72 46.30
C LYS A 48 -16.24 29.39 46.68
N ALA A 49 -15.26 29.84 45.91
CA ALA A 49 -13.83 29.75 46.23
C ALA A 49 -13.38 30.84 47.22
N ALA A 50 -14.01 32.03 47.20
CA ALA A 50 -13.67 33.15 48.07
C ALA A 50 -14.39 33.15 49.44
N ALA A 51 -15.47 32.37 49.61
CA ALA A 51 -16.27 32.36 50.85
C ALA A 51 -16.37 30.99 51.55
N ALA A 52 -15.57 30.00 51.15
CA ALA A 52 -15.41 28.77 51.93
C ALA A 52 -14.22 28.93 52.89
N PRO A 53 -14.38 28.72 54.22
CA PRO A 53 -13.23 28.54 55.08
C PRO A 53 -12.41 27.37 54.55
N VAL A 54 -11.09 27.41 54.73
CA VAL A 54 -10.16 26.30 54.50
C VAL A 54 -10.52 25.14 55.44
N ALA A 55 -11.65 24.49 55.17
CA ALA A 55 -11.96 23.17 55.62
C ALA A 55 -11.34 22.24 54.57
N VAL A 56 -10.34 21.48 55.00
CA VAL A 56 -9.65 20.46 54.23
C VAL A 56 -10.69 19.46 53.69
N ALA A 57 -11.23 19.75 52.50
CA ALA A 57 -11.86 18.74 51.67
C ALA A 57 -10.74 17.85 51.13
N PRO A 58 -10.84 16.52 51.23
CA PRO A 58 -9.82 15.64 50.70
C PRO A 58 -9.75 15.87 49.18
N ALA A 59 -8.53 16.06 48.69
CA ALA A 59 -8.24 16.36 47.31
C ALA A 59 -8.95 15.39 46.34
N PRO A 60 -9.37 15.84 45.13
CA PRO A 60 -9.70 14.94 44.01
C PRO A 60 -8.47 14.20 43.45
N ALA A 61 -7.35 14.18 44.18
CA ALA A 61 -6.13 13.44 43.91
C ALA A 61 -6.33 11.95 43.52
N PRO A 62 -7.25 11.16 44.12
CA PRO A 62 -7.31 9.74 43.80
C PRO A 62 -7.83 9.45 42.38
N GLU A 63 -8.58 10.37 41.78
CA GLU A 63 -9.09 10.21 40.41
C GLU A 63 -8.05 10.65 39.38
N MET A 64 -7.34 11.75 39.64
CA MET A 64 -6.20 12.20 38.82
C MET A 64 -5.06 11.16 38.82
N ASP A 65 -4.77 10.53 39.96
CA ASP A 65 -3.75 9.46 40.05
C ASP A 65 -4.18 8.17 39.35
N LYS A 66 -5.48 7.87 39.31
CA LYS A 66 -6.02 6.76 38.53
C LYS A 66 -5.94 7.05 37.04
N LEU A 67 -6.33 8.26 36.61
CA LEU A 67 -6.23 8.70 35.23
C LEU A 67 -4.78 8.70 34.75
N LYS A 68 -3.86 9.23 35.55
CA LYS A 68 -2.42 9.24 35.25
C LYS A 68 -1.84 7.83 35.11
N ARG A 69 -2.25 6.89 35.98
CA ARG A 69 -1.89 5.47 35.85
C ARG A 69 -2.47 4.82 34.58
N GLN A 70 -3.70 5.15 34.24
CA GLN A 70 -4.34 4.66 33.01
C GLN A 70 -3.63 5.20 31.77
N VAL A 71 -3.28 6.49 31.73
CA VAL A 71 -2.54 7.12 30.63
C VAL A 71 -1.18 6.46 30.45
N ASN A 72 -0.37 6.32 31.51
CA ASN A 72 0.93 5.65 31.42
C ASN A 72 0.81 4.19 30.95
N THR A 73 -0.26 3.50 31.37
CA THR A 73 -0.52 2.12 30.91
C THR A 73 -0.92 2.09 29.44
N LEU A 74 -1.68 3.09 28.98
CA LEU A 74 -2.10 3.22 27.59
C LEU A 74 -0.92 3.57 26.68
N GLU A 75 -0.09 4.53 27.08
CA GLU A 75 1.15 4.90 26.37
C GLU A 75 2.07 3.68 26.19
N ARG A 76 2.28 2.91 27.27
CA ARG A 76 3.09 1.69 27.18
C ARG A 76 2.46 0.61 26.29
N LYS A 77 1.13 0.50 26.27
CA LYS A 77 0.43 -0.43 25.36
C LYS A 77 0.57 0.01 23.90
N LEU A 78 0.51 1.32 23.63
CA LEU A 78 0.70 1.87 22.29
C LEU A 78 2.13 1.63 21.79
N GLU A 79 3.14 1.90 22.63
CA GLU A 79 4.55 1.65 22.28
C GLU A 79 4.80 0.16 21.96
N VAL A 80 4.32 -0.76 22.81
CA VAL A 80 4.43 -2.21 22.55
C VAL A 80 3.66 -2.61 21.29
N GLN A 81 2.48 -2.03 21.07
CA GLN A 81 1.68 -2.31 19.87
C GLN A 81 2.37 -1.80 18.60
N ASP A 82 3.02 -0.64 18.64
CA ASP A 82 3.78 -0.09 17.53
C ASP A 82 5.05 -0.91 17.24
N GLU A 83 5.73 -1.41 18.27
CA GLU A 83 6.86 -2.33 18.11
C GLU A 83 6.41 -3.67 17.50
N VAL A 84 5.31 -4.26 18.00
CA VAL A 84 4.74 -5.50 17.47
C VAL A 84 4.24 -5.31 16.04
N ASN A 85 3.57 -4.21 15.75
CA ASN A 85 3.10 -3.87 14.41
C ASN A 85 4.26 -3.65 13.47
N THR A 86 5.29 -2.90 13.87
CA THR A 86 6.49 -2.67 13.04
C THR A 86 7.26 -3.97 12.79
N ALA A 87 7.38 -4.83 13.80
CA ALA A 87 7.99 -6.15 13.66
C ALA A 87 7.15 -7.09 12.77
N ALA A 88 5.81 -7.01 12.85
CA ALA A 88 4.90 -7.75 12.00
C ALA A 88 4.98 -7.26 10.55
N LEU A 89 4.93 -5.95 10.31
CA LEU A 89 5.06 -5.32 8.99
C LEU A 89 6.36 -5.72 8.29
N LYS A 90 7.49 -5.79 9.02
CA LYS A 90 8.78 -6.26 8.49
C LYS A 90 8.78 -7.73 8.08
N LYS A 91 7.88 -8.54 8.63
CA LYS A 91 7.74 -9.97 8.30
C LYS A 91 6.75 -10.21 7.17
N LEU A 92 5.93 -9.21 6.82
CA LEU A 92 4.97 -9.34 5.73
C LEU A 92 5.71 -9.44 4.38
N PRO A 93 5.18 -10.25 3.45
CA PRO A 93 5.67 -10.26 2.09
C PRO A 93 5.45 -8.89 1.42
N VAL A 94 6.42 -8.49 0.60
CA VAL A 94 6.36 -7.27 -0.21
C VAL A 94 5.63 -7.60 -1.50
N PHE A 95 4.58 -6.84 -1.79
CA PHE A 95 3.84 -6.87 -3.04
C PHE A 95 4.18 -5.63 -3.85
N ASP A 96 4.53 -5.83 -5.10
CA ASP A 96 4.88 -4.79 -6.06
C ASP A 96 4.05 -5.01 -7.33
N VAL A 97 3.36 -3.96 -7.76
CA VAL A 97 2.50 -3.95 -8.95
C VAL A 97 2.89 -2.74 -9.77
N GLY A 98 3.43 -2.98 -10.96
CA GLY A 98 3.86 -1.92 -11.87
C GLY A 98 3.91 -2.40 -13.32
N ASP A 99 4.66 -1.68 -14.16
CA ASP A 99 4.75 -1.93 -15.61
C ASP A 99 5.26 -3.34 -15.95
N HIS A 100 5.97 -3.97 -15.01
CA HIS A 100 6.49 -5.33 -15.15
C HIS A 100 5.58 -6.41 -14.53
N GLY A 101 4.31 -6.09 -14.29
CA GLY A 101 3.30 -7.01 -13.74
C GLY A 101 3.32 -7.09 -12.22
N PHE A 102 2.84 -8.22 -11.70
CA PHE A 102 2.74 -8.49 -10.27
C PHE A 102 3.99 -9.20 -9.77
N ARG A 103 4.60 -8.69 -8.71
CA ARG A 103 5.73 -9.31 -8.02
C ARG A 103 5.43 -9.43 -6.53
N MET A 104 5.56 -10.63 -6.00
CA MET A 104 5.52 -10.90 -4.58
C MET A 104 6.88 -11.41 -4.12
N SER A 105 7.43 -10.80 -3.09
CA SER A 105 8.71 -11.20 -2.49
C SER A 105 8.52 -11.44 -0.99
N SER A 106 9.09 -12.53 -0.48
CA SER A 106 9.12 -12.76 0.96
C SER A 106 9.99 -11.69 1.67
N ALA A 107 9.68 -11.37 2.92
CA ALA A 107 10.45 -10.44 3.75
C ALA A 107 11.94 -10.81 3.84
N ASP A 108 12.25 -12.11 3.84
CA ASP A 108 13.61 -12.65 3.88
C ASP A 108 14.33 -12.66 2.51
N LYS A 109 13.63 -12.22 1.45
CA LYS A 109 14.07 -12.22 0.06
C LYS A 109 14.50 -13.60 -0.46
N LYS A 110 14.11 -14.70 0.21
CA LYS A 110 14.44 -16.07 -0.23
C LYS A 110 13.46 -16.62 -1.25
N HIS A 111 12.25 -16.06 -1.28
CA HIS A 111 11.19 -16.46 -2.19
C HIS A 111 10.72 -15.25 -2.99
N GLN A 112 10.57 -15.44 -4.28
CA GLN A 112 9.98 -14.46 -5.17
C GLN A 112 9.06 -15.16 -6.17
N LEU A 113 7.91 -14.56 -6.40
CA LEU A 113 6.95 -14.92 -7.45
C LEU A 113 6.70 -13.67 -8.30
N ARG A 114 6.78 -13.83 -9.62
CA ARG A 114 6.41 -12.81 -10.59
C ARG A 114 5.37 -13.38 -11.53
N ILE A 115 4.30 -12.64 -11.71
CA ILE A 115 3.21 -12.96 -12.61
C ILE A 115 3.12 -11.84 -13.63
N ARG A 116 3.30 -12.18 -14.89
CA ARG A 116 3.13 -11.25 -16.03
C ARG A 116 2.21 -11.89 -17.03
N GLY A 117 1.57 -11.09 -17.86
CA GLY A 117 0.70 -11.57 -18.92
C GLY A 117 0.70 -10.60 -20.08
N SER A 118 0.44 -11.10 -21.27
CA SER A 118 0.18 -10.31 -22.46
C SER A 118 -0.88 -11.01 -23.28
N ILE A 119 -1.80 -10.20 -23.76
CA ILE A 119 -2.90 -10.65 -24.60
C ILE A 119 -2.88 -9.75 -25.83
N GLN A 120 -2.84 -10.38 -27.00
CA GLN A 120 -2.92 -9.71 -28.29
C GLN A 120 -4.05 -10.36 -29.09
N ALA A 121 -5.06 -9.55 -29.41
CA ALA A 121 -6.20 -9.94 -30.22
C ALA A 121 -6.34 -8.94 -31.36
N ASP A 122 -6.55 -9.45 -32.56
CA ASP A 122 -6.73 -8.69 -33.79
C ASP A 122 -8.14 -8.96 -34.32
N GLY A 123 -8.86 -7.91 -34.70
CA GLY A 123 -10.18 -8.00 -35.33
C GLY A 123 -10.13 -7.40 -36.73
N HIS A 124 -10.58 -8.16 -37.71
CA HIS A 124 -10.74 -7.69 -39.09
C HIS A 124 -12.23 -7.56 -39.39
N PHE A 125 -12.67 -6.32 -39.59
CA PHE A 125 -14.07 -5.99 -39.89
C PHE A 125 -14.13 -5.25 -41.23
N PHE A 126 -14.95 -5.75 -42.14
CA PHE A 126 -15.11 -5.15 -43.47
C PHE A 126 -16.41 -4.34 -43.51
N VAL A 127 -16.29 -3.03 -43.71
CA VAL A 127 -17.43 -2.13 -43.86
C VAL A 127 -17.85 -2.10 -45.33
N ASP A 128 -19.16 -2.08 -45.60
CA ASP A 128 -19.76 -1.99 -46.94
C ASP A 128 -19.57 -3.25 -47.82
N ASP A 129 -19.58 -4.44 -47.19
CA ASP A 129 -19.54 -5.73 -47.90
C ASP A 129 -20.95 -6.32 -48.09
N ASP A 130 -21.79 -5.64 -48.87
CA ASP A 130 -23.16 -6.08 -49.18
C ASP A 130 -23.22 -7.47 -49.82
N GLN A 131 -22.13 -7.92 -50.43
CA GLN A 131 -22.03 -9.21 -51.12
C GLN A 131 -21.40 -10.30 -50.24
N HIS A 132 -21.08 -10.02 -48.98
CA HIS A 132 -20.43 -10.93 -48.02
C HIS A 132 -19.20 -11.65 -48.62
N LYS A 133 -18.42 -10.95 -49.45
CA LYS A 133 -17.24 -11.52 -50.11
C LYS A 133 -16.07 -11.73 -49.14
N ASN A 134 -16.02 -10.94 -48.08
CA ASN A 134 -15.05 -11.02 -47.01
C ASN A 134 -15.74 -11.47 -45.73
N THR A 135 -15.07 -12.33 -44.98
CA THR A 135 -15.55 -12.81 -43.69
C THR A 135 -14.86 -12.01 -42.59
N ASP A 136 -15.65 -11.42 -41.69
CA ASP A 136 -15.12 -10.81 -40.48
C ASP A 136 -14.41 -11.88 -39.64
N SER A 137 -13.22 -11.56 -39.14
CA SER A 137 -12.45 -12.48 -38.31
C SER A 137 -12.01 -11.84 -37.00
N PHE A 138 -11.98 -12.67 -35.96
CA PHE A 138 -11.45 -12.32 -34.65
C PHE A 138 -10.36 -13.32 -34.31
N ASP A 139 -9.11 -12.87 -34.33
CA ASP A 139 -7.93 -13.69 -34.13
C ASP A 139 -7.26 -13.36 -32.80
N LEU A 140 -7.11 -14.34 -31.94
CA LEU A 140 -6.27 -14.24 -30.75
C LEU A 140 -4.84 -14.65 -31.13
N LYS A 141 -3.93 -13.67 -31.29
CA LYS A 141 -2.53 -13.93 -31.69
C LYS A 141 -1.66 -14.35 -30.51
N GLN A 142 -1.92 -13.80 -29.34
CA GLN A 142 -1.13 -14.10 -28.14
C GLN A 142 -2.03 -14.10 -26.91
N ALA A 143 -1.89 -15.11 -26.07
CA ALA A 143 -2.49 -15.13 -24.74
C ALA A 143 -1.50 -15.81 -23.80
N ARG A 144 -0.44 -15.09 -23.47
CA ARG A 144 0.71 -15.63 -22.76
C ARG A 144 0.71 -15.17 -21.33
N ILE A 145 0.91 -16.12 -20.42
CA ILE A 145 1.12 -15.84 -18.99
C ILE A 145 2.55 -16.24 -18.68
N TRP A 146 3.25 -15.45 -17.87
CA TRP A 146 4.56 -15.77 -17.32
C TRP A 146 4.44 -15.90 -15.81
N LEU A 147 4.68 -17.10 -15.32
CA LEU A 147 4.83 -17.44 -13.92
C LEU A 147 6.30 -17.76 -13.69
N GLU A 148 7.05 -16.82 -13.16
CA GLU A 148 8.49 -16.98 -12.95
C GLU A 148 8.89 -16.56 -11.55
N GLY A 149 9.96 -17.14 -11.03
CA GLY A 149 10.39 -16.81 -9.69
C GLY A 149 11.54 -17.67 -9.20
N TYR A 150 11.78 -17.57 -7.90
CA TYR A 150 12.76 -18.41 -7.24
C TYR A 150 12.31 -18.80 -5.83
N VAL A 151 12.80 -19.95 -5.40
CA VAL A 151 12.59 -20.52 -4.07
C VAL A 151 13.97 -20.77 -3.47
N PHE A 152 14.16 -20.39 -2.21
CA PHE A 152 15.43 -20.49 -1.48
C PHE A 152 16.62 -19.77 -2.15
N LYS A 153 16.39 -18.83 -3.08
CA LYS A 153 17.41 -18.17 -3.94
C LYS A 153 18.18 -19.10 -4.90
N ASN A 154 18.03 -20.41 -4.77
CA ASN A 154 18.79 -21.40 -5.54
C ASN A 154 17.92 -22.13 -6.57
N ILE A 155 16.61 -22.26 -6.34
CA ILE A 155 15.70 -22.94 -7.26
C ILE A 155 14.96 -21.87 -8.06
N PHE A 156 15.17 -21.82 -9.36
CA PHE A 156 14.49 -20.92 -10.28
C PHE A 156 13.44 -21.71 -11.04
N TYR A 157 12.28 -21.11 -11.25
CA TYR A 157 11.24 -21.71 -12.07
C TYR A 157 10.70 -20.68 -13.04
N LYS A 158 10.30 -21.15 -14.22
CA LYS A 158 9.59 -20.38 -15.22
C LYS A 158 8.57 -21.29 -15.88
N ILE A 159 7.32 -20.85 -15.89
CA ILE A 159 6.20 -21.52 -16.53
C ILE A 159 5.53 -20.47 -17.39
N MET A 160 5.43 -20.73 -18.69
CA MET A 160 4.97 -19.77 -19.67
C MET A 160 3.97 -20.41 -20.61
N PRO A 161 2.70 -20.60 -20.20
CA PRO A 161 1.66 -21.08 -21.10
C PRO A 161 1.29 -19.99 -22.11
N ASP A 162 1.03 -20.42 -23.35
CA ASP A 162 0.50 -19.60 -24.44
C ASP A 162 -0.81 -20.22 -24.94
N PHE A 163 -1.92 -19.63 -24.53
CA PHE A 163 -3.26 -20.14 -24.84
C PHE A 163 -3.73 -19.80 -26.26
N ALA A 164 -3.02 -18.93 -26.97
CA ALA A 164 -3.28 -18.63 -28.38
C ALA A 164 -2.59 -19.63 -29.32
N ALA A 165 -1.71 -20.49 -28.79
CA ALA A 165 -0.97 -21.44 -29.61
C ALA A 165 -1.86 -22.60 -30.08
N THR A 166 -1.92 -22.83 -31.39
CA THR A 166 -2.65 -23.95 -32.02
C THR A 166 -1.96 -25.32 -31.83
N GLY A 167 -0.94 -25.40 -30.99
CA GLY A 167 -0.10 -26.59 -30.82
C GLY A 167 0.45 -26.69 -29.40
N ASN A 168 1.74 -26.43 -29.21
CA ASN A 168 2.34 -26.49 -27.88
C ASN A 168 1.90 -25.30 -27.02
N ILE A 169 0.87 -25.52 -26.19
CA ILE A 169 0.33 -24.55 -25.22
C ILE A 169 1.38 -24.20 -24.15
N LEU A 170 2.41 -25.02 -23.94
CA LEU A 170 3.43 -24.78 -22.92
C LEU A 170 4.84 -24.69 -23.56
N PRO A 171 5.16 -23.56 -24.23
CA PRO A 171 6.43 -23.37 -24.93
C PRO A 171 7.64 -23.35 -23.99
N ASP A 172 7.54 -22.73 -22.82
CA ASP A 172 8.60 -22.78 -21.80
C ASP A 172 8.01 -23.21 -20.46
N ALA A 173 8.51 -24.31 -19.93
CA ALA A 173 8.28 -24.70 -18.54
C ALA A 173 9.52 -25.42 -18.03
N TYR A 174 10.24 -24.82 -17.08
CA TYR A 174 11.44 -25.41 -16.52
C TYR A 174 11.67 -25.04 -15.06
N VAL A 175 12.49 -25.88 -14.42
CA VAL A 175 13.05 -25.65 -13.09
C VAL A 175 14.55 -25.80 -13.16
N ASP A 176 15.27 -24.77 -12.72
CA ASP A 176 16.72 -24.73 -12.62
C ASP A 176 17.15 -24.70 -11.15
N TYR A 177 18.24 -25.38 -10.82
CA TYR A 177 18.91 -25.28 -9.53
C TYR A 177 20.31 -24.70 -9.69
N ALA A 178 20.55 -23.57 -9.06
CA ALA A 178 21.85 -22.92 -8.98
C ALA A 178 22.57 -23.37 -7.70
N TYR A 179 23.67 -24.10 -7.89
CA TYR A 179 24.57 -24.44 -6.79
C TYR A 179 25.51 -23.25 -6.48
N ASP A 180 26.04 -22.63 -7.53
CA ASP A 180 26.92 -21.46 -7.47
C ASP A 180 26.39 -20.38 -8.44
N PRO A 181 26.67 -19.08 -8.25
CA PRO A 181 26.38 -18.05 -9.25
C PRO A 181 26.81 -18.42 -10.67
N ALA A 182 27.91 -19.17 -10.84
CA ALA A 182 28.44 -19.62 -12.11
C ALA A 182 27.93 -21.01 -12.59
N LEU A 183 27.29 -21.80 -11.73
CA LEU A 183 26.86 -23.17 -12.04
C LEU A 183 25.37 -23.40 -11.74
N SER A 184 24.61 -23.68 -12.80
CA SER A 184 23.17 -24.00 -12.74
C SER A 184 22.85 -25.27 -13.51
N PHE A 185 22.08 -26.17 -12.88
CA PHE A 185 21.58 -27.41 -13.45
C PHE A 185 20.11 -27.25 -13.80
N LEU A 186 19.74 -27.60 -15.03
CA LEU A 186 18.33 -27.72 -15.42
C LEU A 186 17.84 -29.07 -14.92
N ILE A 187 16.88 -29.06 -13.99
CA ILE A 187 16.38 -30.27 -13.35
C ILE A 187 15.35 -30.95 -14.26
N ALA A 188 14.40 -30.17 -14.77
CA ALA A 188 13.34 -30.66 -15.62
C ALA A 188 12.73 -29.51 -16.41
N GLY A 189 12.34 -29.78 -17.65
CA GLY A 189 11.55 -28.83 -18.41
C GLY A 189 11.64 -28.97 -19.92
N ASN A 190 10.69 -28.33 -20.59
CA ASN A 190 10.76 -28.01 -22.01
C ASN A 190 11.18 -26.54 -22.13
N THR A 191 12.28 -26.28 -22.85
CA THR A 191 12.75 -24.93 -23.11
C THR A 191 12.89 -24.74 -24.61
N THR A 192 12.14 -23.78 -25.15
CA THR A 192 12.21 -23.45 -26.57
C THR A 192 13.35 -22.45 -26.84
N ILE A 193 13.88 -21.79 -25.80
CA ILE A 193 14.92 -20.76 -25.92
C ILE A 193 16.32 -21.39 -25.91
N LYS A 194 17.10 -21.15 -26.97
CA LYS A 194 18.57 -21.36 -26.97
C LYS A 194 19.15 -20.60 -25.78
N LYS A 195 19.68 -21.32 -24.79
CA LYS A 195 20.27 -20.83 -23.54
C LYS A 195 21.15 -19.58 -23.79
N GLN A 196 20.56 -18.38 -23.77
CA GLN A 196 21.35 -17.16 -23.70
C GLN A 196 21.79 -17.05 -22.24
N VAL A 197 23.07 -17.39 -22.02
CA VAL A 197 23.81 -17.11 -20.79
C VAL A 197 23.84 -15.58 -20.65
N GLY A 198 22.81 -14.98 -20.06
CA GLY A 198 22.64 -13.53 -20.12
C GLY A 198 21.72 -13.01 -19.02
N LYS A 199 22.35 -12.41 -18.00
CA LYS A 199 21.80 -11.63 -16.88
C LYS A 199 20.60 -12.23 -16.13
N ARG A 200 20.96 -12.90 -15.02
CA ARG A 200 20.10 -13.10 -13.85
C ARG A 200 19.70 -11.71 -13.33
N PHE A 201 18.41 -11.54 -13.02
CA PHE A 201 17.86 -10.31 -12.43
C PHE A 201 18.52 -9.95 -11.10
#